data_AF-A8JFJ0-F1
#
_entry.id   AF-A8JFJ0-F1
#
_cell.length_a   1.000
_cell.length_b   1.000
_cell.length_c   1.000
_cell.angle_alpha   90.00
_cell.angle_beta   90.00
_cell.angle_gamma   90.00
#
_symmetry.space_group_name_H-M   'P 1'
#
loop_
_entity.id
_entity.type
_entity.pdbx_description
1 polymer ?
#
loop_
_entity_poly.entity_id
_entity_poly.type
_entity_poly.pdbx_seq_one_letter_code
_entity_poly.pdbx_strand_id
1 'polypeptide(L)'
;MAASHKRQRRALRDAFPRKLNLDLTAEIESLKAAVEALQRTFAEREADRRSVLLGQLAYTVDAIATSYVFGAGSRPINLSYIQDAAEDDAAVAERWQQVATFAEQQGVSITRLIQRSSALRSRFLSVAHGSPDELDSTTPDQLREWGTASYASATETLLRFLEPLTLDGKPLRPRQDVATIFAAVL
;
A
#
# COMPACT_ATOMS: atom_id res chain seq x y z
N MET A 1 26.91 34.79 63.80
CA MET A 1 25.76 34.19 63.07
C MET A 1 25.54 34.75 61.65
N ALA A 2 25.71 36.05 61.38
CA ALA A 2 25.44 36.66 60.06
C ALA A 2 26.26 36.11 58.87
N ALA A 3 27.51 35.70 59.09
CA ALA A 3 28.38 35.15 58.04
C ALA A 3 27.92 33.76 57.54
N SER A 4 27.28 32.95 58.40
CA SER A 4 26.75 31.63 58.05
C SER A 4 25.55 31.76 57.11
N HIS A 5 24.59 32.64 57.45
CA HIS A 5 23.42 32.94 56.60
C HIS A 5 23.81 33.50 55.22
N LYS A 6 24.89 34.30 55.14
CA LYS A 6 25.37 34.86 53.87
C LYS A 6 25.99 33.79 52.96
N ARG A 7 26.71 32.81 53.52
CA ARG A 7 27.23 31.64 52.78
C ARG A 7 26.11 30.73 52.31
N GLN A 8 25.12 30.48 53.16
CA GLN A 8 23.98 29.61 52.85
C GLN A 8 23.10 30.19 51.72
N ARG A 9 22.85 31.51 51.74
CA ARG A 9 22.14 32.21 50.66
C ARG A 9 22.89 32.18 49.33
N ARG A 10 24.22 32.28 49.35
CA ARG A 10 25.05 32.21 48.13
C ARG A 10 25.06 30.79 47.55
N ALA A 11 25.20 29.78 48.39
CA ALA A 11 25.13 28.38 47.98
C ALA A 11 23.76 28.03 47.36
N LEU A 12 22.65 28.48 47.95
CA LEU A 12 21.31 28.28 47.38
C LEU A 12 21.12 29.03 46.06
N ARG A 13 21.64 30.26 45.95
CA ARG A 13 21.59 31.05 44.72
C ARG A 13 22.38 30.43 43.57
N ASP A 14 23.48 29.74 43.85
CA ASP A 14 24.31 29.10 42.83
C ASP A 14 23.86 27.65 42.52
N ALA A 15 23.28 26.95 43.50
CA ALA A 15 22.81 25.57 43.34
C ALA A 15 21.46 25.45 42.63
N PHE A 16 20.53 26.39 42.88
CA PHE A 16 19.19 26.33 42.31
C PHE A 16 19.17 26.47 40.77
N PRO A 17 19.90 27.43 40.16
CA PRO A 17 19.96 27.54 38.70
C PRO A 17 20.66 26.34 38.05
N ARG A 18 21.67 25.75 38.72
CA ARG A 18 22.36 24.56 38.22
C ARG A 18 21.47 23.33 38.24
N LYS A 19 20.73 23.10 39.32
CA LYS A 19 19.79 21.99 39.41
C LYS A 19 18.65 22.15 38.40
N LEU A 20 18.05 23.35 38.30
CA LEU A 20 17.04 23.65 37.29
C LEU A 20 17.56 23.44 35.86
N ASN A 21 18.80 23.84 35.56
CA ASN A 21 19.40 23.66 34.24
C ASN A 21 19.69 22.17 33.94
N LEU A 22 20.13 21.39 34.93
CA LEU A 22 20.31 19.94 34.78
C LEU A 22 18.97 19.22 34.57
N ASP A 23 17.93 19.57 35.34
CA ASP A 23 16.59 19.00 35.23
C ASP A 23 15.97 19.34 33.85
N LEU A 24 16.10 20.60 33.40
CA LEU A 24 15.67 21.03 32.05
C LEU A 24 16.45 20.33 30.93
N THR A 25 17.76 20.14 31.11
CA THR A 25 18.58 19.43 30.13
C THR A 25 18.14 17.97 30.03
N ALA A 26 17.90 17.31 31.16
CA ALA A 26 17.40 15.93 31.18
C ALA A 26 16.01 15.80 30.54
N GLU A 27 15.12 16.78 30.78
CA GLU A 27 13.80 16.82 30.16
C GLU A 27 13.88 17.04 28.64
N ILE A 28 14.75 17.94 28.17
CA ILE A 28 15.00 18.17 26.75
C ILE A 28 15.53 16.89 26.08
N GLU A 29 16.49 16.20 26.68
CA GLU A 29 17.02 14.95 26.11
C GLU A 29 15.96 13.84 26.10
N SER A 30 15.13 13.74 27.14
CA SER A 30 14.00 12.80 27.15
C SER A 30 12.97 13.11 26.06
N LEU A 31 12.66 14.39 25.83
CA LEU A 31 11.74 14.81 24.79
C LEU A 31 12.30 14.53 23.40
N LYS A 32 13.59 14.78 23.17
CA LYS A 32 14.27 14.43 21.90
C LYS A 32 14.16 12.93 21.63
N ALA A 33 14.47 12.09 22.61
CA ALA A 33 14.37 10.64 22.48
C ALA A 33 12.92 10.19 22.18
N ALA A 34 11.92 10.81 22.80
CA ALA A 34 10.52 10.54 22.52
C ALA A 34 10.10 10.96 21.10
N VAL A 35 10.58 12.11 20.63
CA VAL A 35 10.34 12.58 19.25
C VAL A 35 11.00 11.65 18.24
N GLU A 36 12.24 11.22 18.46
CA GLU A 36 12.93 10.26 17.59
C GLU A 36 12.22 8.91 17.53
N ALA A 37 11.74 8.42 18.67
CA ALA A 37 10.94 7.20 18.72
C ALA A 37 9.62 7.33 17.95
N LEU A 38 8.91 8.46 18.11
CA LEU A 38 7.67 8.75 17.39
C LEU A 38 7.92 8.83 15.88
N GLN A 39 8.99 9.49 15.45
CA GLN A 39 9.39 9.59 14.05
C GLN A 39 9.67 8.21 13.45
N ARG A 40 10.34 7.32 14.18
CA ARG A 40 10.56 5.94 13.74
C ARG A 40 9.24 5.19 13.58
N THR A 41 8.36 5.24 14.58
CA THR A 41 7.05 4.57 14.49
C THR A 41 6.20 5.11 13.35
N PHE A 42 6.25 6.41 13.09
CA PHE A 42 5.54 7.01 11.96
C PHE A 42 6.08 6.50 10.62
N ALA A 43 7.42 6.46 10.46
CA ALA A 43 8.05 5.94 9.25
C ALA A 43 7.73 4.45 9.01
N GLU A 44 7.71 3.62 10.06
CA GLU A 44 7.36 2.21 9.98
C GLU A 44 5.90 2.02 9.53
N ARG A 45 4.96 2.74 10.15
CA ARG A 45 3.53 2.68 9.77
C ARG A 45 3.29 3.15 8.35
N GLU A 46 3.98 4.21 7.94
CA GLU A 46 3.91 4.74 6.58
C GLU A 46 4.44 3.72 5.56
N ALA A 47 5.54 3.03 5.88
CA ALA A 47 6.08 1.96 5.04
C ALA A 47 5.12 0.76 4.94
N ASP A 48 4.52 0.34 6.06
CA ASP A 48 3.49 -0.70 6.08
C ASP A 48 2.29 -0.30 5.24
N ARG A 49 1.86 0.97 5.34
CA ARG A 49 0.72 1.49 4.59
C ARG A 49 0.96 1.50 3.09
N ARG A 50 2.15 1.91 2.65
CA ARG A 50 2.58 1.82 1.25
C ARG A 50 2.58 0.37 0.76
N SER A 51 3.08 -0.55 1.59
CA SER A 51 3.08 -1.98 1.27
C SER A 51 1.67 -2.53 1.09
N VAL A 52 0.72 -2.10 1.93
CA VAL A 52 -0.70 -2.43 1.80
C VAL A 52 -1.28 -1.92 0.48
N LEU A 53 -1.02 -0.66 0.11
CA LEU A 53 -1.54 -0.09 -1.14
C LEU A 53 -0.97 -0.77 -2.38
N LEU A 54 0.30 -1.21 -2.33
CA LEU A 54 0.88 -2.06 -3.37
C LEU A 54 0.20 -3.44 -3.46
N GLY A 55 -0.14 -4.05 -2.32
CA GLY A 55 -0.95 -5.28 -2.29
C GLY A 55 -2.37 -5.08 -2.81
N GLN A 56 -2.96 -3.92 -2.56
CA GLN A 56 -4.29 -3.55 -3.08
C GLN A 56 -4.31 -3.44 -4.61
N LEU A 57 -3.18 -3.11 -5.25
CA LEU A 57 -3.07 -3.14 -6.71
C LEU A 57 -3.34 -4.55 -7.26
N ALA A 58 -2.69 -5.57 -6.70
CA ALA A 58 -2.90 -6.96 -7.06
C ALA A 58 -4.34 -7.41 -6.76
N TYR A 59 -4.86 -7.04 -5.60
CA TYR A 59 -6.26 -7.31 -5.26
C TYR A 59 -7.24 -6.70 -6.27
N THR A 60 -6.96 -5.50 -6.78
CA THR A 60 -7.83 -4.81 -7.74
C THR A 60 -7.87 -5.56 -9.07
N VAL A 61 -6.72 -6.05 -9.55
CA VAL A 61 -6.64 -6.95 -10.72
C VAL A 61 -7.46 -8.21 -10.50
N ASP A 62 -7.22 -8.90 -9.38
CA ASP A 62 -7.92 -10.13 -9.00
C ASP A 62 -9.43 -9.91 -8.93
N ALA A 63 -9.88 -8.79 -8.33
CA ALA A 63 -11.29 -8.46 -8.16
C ALA A 63 -11.99 -8.18 -9.49
N ILE A 64 -11.34 -7.44 -10.38
CA ILE A 64 -11.85 -7.15 -11.72
C ILE A 64 -12.01 -8.46 -12.51
N ALA A 65 -10.94 -9.27 -12.59
CA ALA A 65 -10.98 -10.52 -13.33
C ALA A 65 -12.00 -11.51 -12.75
N THR A 66 -12.03 -11.67 -11.43
CA THR A 66 -12.99 -12.55 -10.74
C THR A 66 -14.43 -12.10 -11.01
N SER A 67 -14.72 -10.79 -10.90
CA SER A 67 -16.08 -10.26 -11.11
C SER A 67 -16.54 -10.44 -12.55
N TYR A 68 -15.63 -10.38 -13.51
CA TYR A 68 -15.96 -10.65 -14.90
C TYR A 68 -16.23 -12.14 -15.15
N VAL A 69 -15.32 -12.99 -14.70
CA VAL A 69 -15.36 -14.44 -14.99
C VAL A 69 -16.45 -15.18 -14.22
N PHE A 70 -16.69 -14.84 -12.95
CA PHE A 70 -17.69 -15.53 -12.12
C PHE A 70 -18.96 -14.70 -11.88
N GLY A 71 -18.97 -13.45 -12.32
CA GLY A 71 -20.10 -12.53 -12.15
C GLY A 71 -19.94 -11.57 -10.98
N ALA A 72 -20.72 -10.47 -11.03
CA ALA A 72 -20.67 -9.39 -10.06
C ALA A 72 -20.99 -9.88 -8.63
N GLY A 73 -20.22 -9.42 -7.66
CA GLY A 73 -20.35 -9.80 -6.24
C GLY A 73 -19.54 -11.02 -5.82
N SER A 74 -18.86 -11.68 -6.76
CA SER A 74 -17.93 -12.77 -6.47
C SER A 74 -16.76 -12.27 -5.61
N ARG A 75 -16.38 -13.06 -4.60
CA ARG A 75 -15.23 -12.74 -3.75
C ARG A 75 -13.95 -12.85 -4.56
N PRO A 76 -13.06 -11.84 -4.60
CA PRO A 76 -11.83 -11.90 -5.39
C PRO A 76 -10.94 -13.09 -5.03
N ILE A 77 -10.59 -13.87 -6.05
CA ILE A 77 -9.64 -15.00 -5.95
C ILE A 77 -8.39 -14.69 -6.78
N ASN A 78 -7.29 -15.40 -6.49
CA ASN A 78 -6.06 -15.22 -7.25
C ASN A 78 -6.28 -15.61 -8.71
N LEU A 79 -5.71 -14.85 -9.64
CA LEU A 79 -5.74 -15.17 -11.07
C LEU A 79 -5.34 -16.62 -11.38
N SER A 80 -4.39 -17.21 -10.63
CA SER A 80 -4.02 -18.62 -10.83
C SER A 80 -5.19 -19.57 -10.61
N TYR A 81 -6.06 -19.31 -9.63
CA TYR A 81 -7.25 -20.14 -9.40
C TYR A 81 -8.32 -19.92 -10.47
N ILE A 82 -8.38 -18.73 -11.07
CA ILE A 82 -9.25 -18.49 -12.23
C ILE A 82 -8.75 -19.32 -13.41
N GLN A 83 -7.43 -19.34 -13.63
CA GLN A 83 -6.80 -20.16 -14.66
C GLN A 83 -7.09 -21.65 -14.44
N ASP A 84 -6.92 -22.16 -13.22
CA ASP A 84 -7.23 -23.57 -12.91
C ASP A 84 -8.71 -23.88 -13.19
N ALA A 85 -9.63 -23.01 -12.76
CA ALA A 85 -11.07 -23.22 -13.00
C ALA A 85 -11.46 -23.15 -14.48
N ALA A 86 -10.71 -22.40 -15.30
CA ALA A 86 -10.91 -22.31 -16.74
C ALA A 86 -10.54 -23.63 -17.47
N GLU A 87 -9.78 -24.52 -16.84
CA GLU A 87 -9.49 -25.84 -17.42
C GLU A 87 -10.70 -26.79 -17.32
N ASP A 88 -11.56 -26.59 -16.31
CA ASP A 88 -12.66 -27.49 -15.98
C ASP A 88 -14.04 -27.03 -16.49
N ASP A 89 -14.24 -25.72 -16.72
CA ASP A 89 -15.53 -25.14 -17.12
C ASP A 89 -15.40 -24.28 -18.40
N ALA A 90 -16.09 -24.69 -19.47
CA ALA A 90 -16.02 -24.02 -20.77
C ALA A 90 -16.51 -22.55 -20.75
N ALA A 91 -17.52 -22.22 -19.93
CA ALA A 91 -18.03 -20.85 -19.81
C ALA A 91 -17.10 -19.97 -18.97
N VAL A 92 -16.34 -20.55 -18.04
CA VAL A 92 -15.23 -19.88 -17.34
C VAL A 92 -14.06 -19.69 -18.31
N ALA A 93 -13.74 -20.70 -19.11
CA ALA A 93 -12.66 -20.68 -20.09
C ALA A 93 -12.81 -19.55 -21.12
N GLU A 94 -14.00 -19.37 -21.68
CA GLU A 94 -14.29 -18.30 -22.65
C GLU A 94 -14.06 -16.90 -22.04
N ARG A 95 -14.62 -16.66 -20.85
CA ARG A 95 -14.47 -15.36 -20.15
C ARG A 95 -13.04 -15.12 -19.70
N TRP A 96 -12.35 -16.16 -19.25
CA TRP A 96 -10.94 -16.09 -18.90
C TRP A 96 -10.07 -15.79 -20.13
N GLN A 97 -10.38 -16.37 -21.27
CA GLN A 97 -9.70 -16.09 -22.54
C GLN A 97 -9.86 -14.62 -22.95
N GLN A 98 -11.02 -14.01 -22.74
CA GLN A 98 -11.21 -12.57 -22.98
C GLN A 98 -10.33 -11.70 -22.08
N VAL A 99 -10.19 -12.05 -20.80
CA VAL A 99 -9.25 -11.39 -19.88
C VAL A 99 -7.81 -11.56 -20.36
N ALA A 100 -7.43 -12.76 -20.81
CA ALA A 100 -6.10 -13.04 -21.34
C ALA A 100 -5.82 -12.22 -22.60
N THR A 101 -6.73 -12.24 -23.58
CA THR A 101 -6.60 -11.45 -24.82
C THR A 101 -6.51 -9.96 -24.52
N PHE A 102 -7.30 -9.46 -23.56
CA PHE A 102 -7.21 -8.07 -23.13
C PHE A 102 -5.82 -7.73 -22.57
N ALA A 103 -5.28 -8.58 -21.70
CA ALA A 103 -3.95 -8.37 -21.13
C ALA A 103 -2.88 -8.26 -22.23
N GLU A 104 -2.94 -9.15 -23.23
CA GLU A 104 -2.03 -9.12 -24.38
C GLU A 104 -2.17 -7.81 -25.19
N GLN A 105 -3.39 -7.30 -25.37
CA GLN A 105 -3.62 -5.99 -26.01
C GLN A 105 -2.98 -4.82 -25.23
N GLN A 106 -2.85 -4.95 -23.90
CA GLN A 106 -2.12 -3.99 -23.05
C GLN A 106 -0.60 -4.26 -23.02
N GLY A 107 -0.09 -5.19 -23.83
CA GLY A 107 1.32 -5.55 -23.89
C GLY A 107 1.81 -6.34 -22.68
N VAL A 108 0.90 -7.03 -21.97
CA VAL A 108 1.20 -7.83 -20.78
C VAL A 108 0.68 -9.24 -20.98
N SER A 109 1.57 -10.25 -20.98
CA SER A 109 1.08 -11.61 -21.05
C SER A 109 0.35 -12.07 -19.80
N ILE A 110 -0.70 -12.87 -19.94
CA ILE A 110 -1.52 -13.32 -18.81
C ILE A 110 -0.68 -14.08 -17.78
N THR A 111 0.26 -14.93 -18.22
CA THR A 111 1.20 -15.63 -17.35
C THR A 111 2.08 -14.67 -16.54
N ARG A 112 2.56 -13.59 -17.18
CA ARG A 112 3.34 -12.57 -16.49
C ARG A 112 2.47 -11.80 -15.49
N LEU A 113 1.23 -11.49 -15.84
CA LEU A 113 0.28 -10.82 -14.94
C LEU A 113 0.04 -11.65 -13.68
N ILE A 114 -0.21 -12.96 -13.81
CA ILE A 114 -0.40 -13.90 -12.68
C ILE A 114 0.83 -13.89 -11.76
N GLN A 115 2.03 -14.08 -12.33
CA GLN A 115 3.27 -14.11 -11.56
C GLN A 115 3.52 -12.80 -10.78
N ARG A 116 3.26 -11.65 -11.43
CA ARG A 116 3.48 -10.34 -10.81
C ARG A 116 2.40 -10.00 -9.78
N SER A 117 1.15 -10.38 -10.02
CA SER A 117 0.06 -10.25 -9.04
C SER A 117 0.39 -11.02 -7.77
N SER A 118 0.83 -12.28 -7.89
CA SER A 118 1.22 -13.13 -6.76
C SER A 118 2.33 -12.49 -5.88
N ALA A 119 3.35 -11.90 -6.51
CA ALA A 119 4.44 -11.24 -5.79
C ALA A 119 3.95 -10.08 -4.91
N LEU A 120 3.04 -9.25 -5.42
CA LEU A 120 2.47 -8.12 -4.68
C LEU A 120 1.41 -8.57 -3.67
N ARG A 121 0.68 -9.65 -3.96
CA ARG A 121 -0.29 -10.26 -3.05
C ARG A 121 0.37 -10.79 -1.77
N SER A 122 1.64 -11.17 -1.80
CA SER A 122 2.37 -11.54 -0.57
C SER A 122 2.53 -10.39 0.44
N ARG A 123 2.32 -9.15 0.00
CA ARG A 123 2.28 -7.95 0.86
C ARG A 123 0.92 -7.72 1.52
N PHE A 124 -0.03 -8.60 1.25
CA PHE A 124 -1.33 -8.66 1.90
C PHE A 124 -1.18 -9.19 3.33
N LEU A 125 -0.90 -8.29 4.30
CA LEU A 125 -1.23 -8.57 5.69
C LEU A 125 -2.76 -8.59 5.77
N SER A 126 -3.31 -9.76 6.11
CA SER A 126 -4.71 -10.11 5.96
C SER A 126 -5.67 -8.98 6.35
N VAL A 127 -6.60 -8.64 5.45
CA VAL A 127 -7.71 -7.66 5.59
C VAL A 127 -7.40 -6.21 5.15
N ALA A 128 -6.23 -5.92 4.61
CA ALA A 128 -5.87 -4.55 4.26
C ALA A 128 -6.47 -4.08 2.92
N HIS A 129 -7.73 -3.62 2.95
CA HIS A 129 -8.22 -2.67 1.95
C HIS A 129 -7.63 -1.30 2.27
N GLY A 130 -7.17 -0.56 1.25
CA GLY A 130 -7.00 0.87 1.47
C GLY A 130 -8.31 1.49 1.93
N SER A 131 -8.25 2.50 2.81
CA SER A 131 -9.47 3.25 3.11
C SER A 131 -10.02 3.87 1.81
N PRO A 132 -11.33 4.13 1.71
CA PRO A 132 -11.92 4.70 0.51
C PRO A 132 -11.19 5.95 0.00
N ASP A 133 -10.76 6.83 0.91
CA ASP A 133 -10.01 8.04 0.59
C ASP A 133 -8.66 7.72 -0.04
N GLU A 134 -7.95 6.72 0.49
CA GLU A 134 -6.65 6.32 -0.04
C GLU A 134 -6.77 5.63 -1.39
N LEU A 135 -7.83 4.84 -1.61
CA LEU A 135 -8.09 4.28 -2.93
C LEU A 135 -8.38 5.39 -3.95
N ASP A 136 -9.03 6.48 -3.52
CA ASP A 136 -9.38 7.61 -4.39
C ASP A 136 -8.21 8.56 -4.66
N SER A 137 -7.29 8.72 -3.69
CA SER A 137 -6.17 9.65 -3.77
C SER A 137 -4.86 9.01 -4.27
N THR A 138 -4.74 7.68 -4.25
CA THR A 138 -3.50 7.00 -4.67
C THR A 138 -3.34 7.07 -6.18
N THR A 139 -2.22 7.65 -6.63
CA THR A 139 -1.90 7.80 -8.05
C THR A 139 -0.99 6.69 -8.58
N PRO A 140 -0.89 6.50 -9.91
CA PRO A 140 0.08 5.58 -10.50
C PRO A 140 1.54 5.91 -10.13
N ASP A 141 1.89 7.20 -10.08
CA ASP A 141 3.26 7.63 -9.77
C ASP A 141 3.65 7.35 -8.33
N GLN A 142 2.73 7.52 -7.38
CA GLN A 142 2.93 7.11 -6.00
C GLN A 142 3.19 5.60 -5.89
N LEU A 143 2.39 4.78 -6.59
CA LEU A 143 2.61 3.33 -6.60
C LEU A 143 3.97 2.97 -7.23
N ARG A 144 4.39 3.65 -8.30
CA ARG A 144 5.72 3.44 -8.91
C ARG A 144 6.85 3.82 -7.96
N GLU A 145 6.72 4.94 -7.25
CA GLU A 145 7.69 5.38 -6.24
C GLU A 145 7.81 4.37 -5.10
N TRP A 146 6.68 3.86 -4.60
CA TRP A 146 6.65 2.89 -3.50
C TRP A 146 7.07 1.48 -3.92
N GLY A 147 6.80 1.11 -5.17
CA GLY A 147 7.19 -0.15 -5.78
C GLY A 147 8.68 -0.17 -6.05
N THR A 148 9.51 -0.10 -5.00
CA THR A 148 10.99 -0.13 -4.99
C THR A 148 11.59 -1.14 -5.98
N ALA A 149 12.92 -1.15 -6.18
CA ALA A 149 13.57 -2.03 -7.18
C ALA A 149 13.06 -3.49 -7.21
N SER A 150 12.68 -4.07 -6.07
CA SER A 150 12.11 -5.42 -5.97
C SER A 150 10.71 -5.58 -6.58
N TYR A 151 9.90 -4.52 -6.63
CA TYR A 151 8.50 -4.54 -7.07
C TYR A 151 8.19 -3.64 -8.26
N ALA A 152 9.14 -2.84 -8.73
CA ALA A 152 8.94 -1.90 -9.84
C ALA A 152 8.32 -2.58 -11.08
N SER A 153 8.89 -3.74 -11.48
CA SER A 153 8.38 -4.50 -12.63
C SER A 153 6.97 -5.04 -12.41
N ALA A 154 6.64 -5.48 -11.18
CA ALA A 154 5.32 -5.98 -10.87
C ALA A 154 4.30 -4.84 -10.88
N THR A 155 4.62 -3.73 -10.22
CA THR A 155 3.80 -2.52 -10.16
C THR A 155 3.48 -2.01 -11.55
N GLU A 156 4.49 -1.85 -12.41
CA GLU A 156 4.29 -1.39 -13.79
C GLU A 156 3.47 -2.36 -14.64
N THR A 157 3.67 -3.67 -14.47
CA THR A 157 2.88 -4.70 -15.18
C THR A 157 1.40 -4.59 -14.83
N LEU A 158 1.09 -4.44 -13.53
CA LEU A 158 -0.29 -4.34 -13.06
C LEU A 158 -0.92 -2.99 -13.43
N LEU A 159 -0.17 -1.89 -13.37
CA LEU A 159 -0.65 -0.57 -13.76
C LEU A 159 -1.07 -0.54 -15.24
N ARG A 160 -0.28 -1.11 -16.15
CA ARG A 160 -0.64 -1.20 -17.58
C ARG A 160 -1.93 -1.97 -17.82
N PHE A 161 -2.10 -3.09 -17.13
CA PHE A 161 -3.32 -3.88 -17.23
C PHE A 161 -4.54 -3.10 -16.68
N LEU A 162 -4.36 -2.34 -15.59
CA LEU A 162 -5.44 -1.64 -14.90
C LEU A 162 -5.80 -0.28 -15.51
N GLU A 163 -4.87 0.41 -16.18
CA GLU A 163 -5.06 1.74 -16.75
C GLU A 163 -6.39 1.88 -17.53
N PRO A 164 -6.72 1.02 -18.49
CA PRO A 164 -8.02 1.08 -19.19
C PRO A 164 -9.23 0.65 -18.34
N LEU A 165 -9.01 -0.12 -17.27
CA LEU A 165 -10.05 -0.75 -16.43
C LEU A 165 -10.40 0.05 -15.17
N THR A 166 -9.65 1.11 -14.90
CA THR A 166 -9.80 1.94 -13.70
C THR A 166 -10.12 3.39 -14.09
N LEU A 167 -10.57 4.18 -13.11
CA LEU A 167 -10.81 5.61 -13.34
C LEU A 167 -9.49 6.31 -13.65
N ASP A 168 -9.56 7.37 -14.47
CA ASP A 168 -8.37 8.12 -14.89
C ASP A 168 -7.57 8.63 -13.68
N GLY A 169 -6.27 8.34 -13.69
CA GLY A 169 -5.34 8.65 -12.59
C GLY A 169 -5.60 7.90 -11.27
N LYS A 170 -6.55 6.95 -11.22
CA LYS A 170 -7.00 6.26 -10.00
C LYS A 170 -6.93 4.73 -10.15
N PRO A 171 -5.72 4.14 -10.15
CA PRO A 171 -5.48 2.72 -10.44
C PRO A 171 -6.10 1.73 -9.44
N LEU A 172 -6.59 2.20 -8.30
CA LEU A 172 -7.25 1.38 -7.28
C LEU A 172 -8.79 1.51 -7.31
N ARG A 173 -9.34 2.21 -8.31
CA ARG A 173 -10.78 2.46 -8.48
C ARG A 173 -11.26 1.87 -9.80
N PRO A 174 -11.76 0.63 -9.82
CA PRO A 174 -12.34 0.02 -11.01
C PRO A 174 -13.45 0.87 -11.60
N ARG A 175 -13.57 0.87 -12.92
CA ARG A 175 -14.72 1.46 -13.61
C ARG A 175 -15.95 0.56 -13.44
N GLN A 176 -17.13 1.13 -13.64
CA GLN A 176 -18.39 0.36 -13.59
C GLN A 176 -18.64 -0.45 -14.87
N ASP A 177 -18.02 -0.06 -15.99
CA ASP A 177 -18.19 -0.65 -17.33
C ASP A 177 -17.09 -1.66 -17.69
N VAL A 178 -16.28 -2.10 -16.72
CA VAL A 178 -15.19 -3.07 -16.93
C VAL A 178 -15.63 -4.33 -17.67
N ALA A 179 -16.83 -4.85 -17.36
CA ALA A 179 -17.36 -6.03 -18.04
C ALA A 179 -17.61 -5.77 -19.54
N THR A 180 -18.06 -4.57 -19.91
CA THR A 180 -18.24 -4.18 -21.31
C THR A 180 -16.90 -4.08 -22.04
N ILE A 181 -15.84 -3.62 -21.35
CA ILE A 181 -14.49 -3.53 -21.92
C ILE A 181 -13.98 -4.92 -22.28
N PHE A 182 -14.07 -5.91 -21.37
CA PHE A 182 -13.64 -7.28 -21.68
C PHE A 182 -14.49 -7.95 -22.75
N ALA A 183 -15.81 -7.73 -22.75
CA ALA A 183 -16.70 -8.32 -23.75
C ALA A 183 -16.44 -7.78 -25.17
N ALA A 184 -15.81 -6.61 -25.31
CA ALA A 184 -15.45 -6.01 -26.59
C ALA A 184 -14.15 -6.58 -27.20
N VAL A 185 -13.45 -7.45 -26.46
CA VAL A 185 -12.20 -8.08 -26.90
C VAL A 185 -12.55 -9.31 -27.75
N LEU A 186 -12.44 -9.15 -29.07
CA LEU A 186 -12.65 -10.19 -30.09
C LEU A 186 -11.35 -10.48 -30.84
#